data_AF-A0A1Q3YUQ6-F1
#
_entry.id   AF-A0A1Q3YUQ6-F1
#
_cell.length_a   1.000
_cell.length_b   1.000
_cell.length_c   1.000
_cell.angle_alpha   90.00
_cell.angle_beta   90.00
_cell.angle_gamma   90.00
#
_symmetry.space_group_name_H-M   'P 1'
#
loop_
_entity.id
_entity.type
_entity.pdbx_description
1 polymer ?
#
loop_
_entity_poly.entity_id
_entity_poly.type
_entity_poly.pdbx_seq_one_letter_code
_entity_poly.pdbx_strand_id
1 'polypeptide(L)'
;MEGILPGESLDDFEKRVGDDAPEWTEDDFKRARPISDFPELKAALERAQRQPRPPQPEVEVSPPVAARFDEKHLHIDLADGRTLTVPLTWYPDLVTATPDERQAFVLTPEGLHWPQFHEEASIASILRTQIKIDELERARGQRGPQKSPTKERVALRLDRNIVDHFRHDGPGWQTRINDALAELVKRNTR
;
A
#
# COMPACT_ATOMS: atom_id res chain seq x y z
N MET A 1 -8.39 -18.92 -2.76
CA MET A 1 -8.23 -17.70 -1.97
C MET A 1 -9.28 -16.72 -2.43
N GLU A 2 -10.44 -16.71 -1.76
CA GLU A 2 -11.51 -15.76 -2.06
C GLU A 2 -11.17 -14.41 -1.43
N GLY A 3 -11.26 -13.34 -2.23
CA GLY A 3 -10.96 -11.98 -1.76
C GLY A 3 -12.14 -11.34 -1.04
N ILE A 4 -11.92 -10.09 -0.60
CA ILE A 4 -12.96 -9.22 -0.06
C ILE A 4 -14.01 -8.97 -1.15
N LEU A 5 -15.28 -9.22 -0.83
CA LEU A 5 -16.38 -9.04 -1.78
C LEU A 5 -16.68 -7.53 -1.98
N PRO A 6 -17.21 -7.12 -3.15
CA PRO A 6 -17.54 -5.73 -3.39
C PRO A 6 -18.57 -5.20 -2.38
N GLY A 7 -18.18 -4.20 -1.57
CA GLY A 7 -19.03 -3.59 -0.55
C GLY A 7 -18.92 -4.21 0.85
N GLU A 8 -18.08 -5.22 1.01
CA GLU A 8 -17.76 -5.83 2.29
C GLU A 8 -16.65 -5.04 3.01
N SER A 9 -16.83 -4.77 4.30
CA SER A 9 -15.78 -4.17 5.13
C SER A 9 -14.71 -5.19 5.49
N LEU A 10 -13.53 -4.72 5.90
CA LEU A 10 -12.46 -5.62 6.38
C LEU A 10 -12.93 -6.41 7.60
N ASP A 11 -13.64 -5.78 8.53
CA ASP A 11 -14.21 -6.43 9.72
C ASP A 11 -15.23 -7.52 9.36
N ASP A 12 -16.02 -7.32 8.29
CA ASP A 12 -16.98 -8.32 7.80
C ASP A 12 -16.27 -9.47 7.10
N PHE A 13 -15.22 -9.17 6.33
CA PHE A 13 -14.35 -10.17 5.72
C PHE A 13 -13.65 -11.02 6.79
N GLU A 14 -13.07 -10.40 7.81
CA GLU A 14 -12.39 -11.08 8.92
C GLU A 14 -13.38 -11.94 9.73
N LYS A 15 -14.60 -11.46 9.98
CA LYS A 15 -15.65 -12.27 10.60
C LYS A 15 -16.14 -13.43 9.72
N ARG A 16 -16.21 -13.23 8.40
CA ARG A 16 -16.69 -14.24 7.45
C ARG A 16 -15.66 -15.33 7.21
N VAL A 17 -14.40 -14.94 7.05
CA VAL A 17 -13.29 -15.85 6.82
C VAL A 17 -12.86 -16.51 8.14
N GLY A 18 -13.16 -15.88 9.27
CA GLY A 18 -12.70 -16.31 10.59
C GLY A 18 -11.18 -16.18 10.68
N ASP A 19 -10.64 -16.20 11.90
CA ASP A 19 -9.23 -16.49 12.12
C ASP A 19 -8.98 -17.99 11.92
N ASP A 20 -9.50 -18.54 10.81
CA ASP A 20 -9.32 -19.94 10.39
C ASP A 20 -7.92 -20.16 9.79
N ALA A 21 -6.96 -19.28 10.10
CA ALA A 21 -5.56 -19.61 9.99
C ALA A 21 -5.23 -20.54 11.15
N PRO A 22 -5.08 -21.86 10.93
CA PRO A 22 -4.71 -22.76 12.01
C PRO A 22 -3.41 -22.27 12.63
N GLU A 23 -3.39 -22.16 13.97
CA GLU A 23 -2.13 -21.93 14.68
C GLU A 23 -1.13 -22.99 14.23
N TRP A 24 0.07 -22.55 13.87
CA TRP A 24 1.10 -23.44 13.36
C TRP A 24 1.41 -24.49 14.41
N THR A 25 1.11 -25.76 14.12
CA THR A 25 1.34 -26.85 15.05
C THR A 25 2.78 -27.33 14.98
N GLU A 26 3.23 -28.04 16.01
CA GLU A 26 4.55 -28.68 16.01
C GLU A 26 4.71 -29.66 14.82
N ASP A 27 3.61 -30.30 14.40
CA ASP A 27 3.59 -31.16 13.23
C ASP A 27 3.68 -30.38 11.91
N ASP A 28 3.20 -29.13 11.85
CA ASP A 28 3.40 -28.24 10.70
C ASP A 28 4.87 -27.83 10.55
N PHE A 29 5.55 -27.53 11.67
CA PHE A 29 7.00 -27.28 11.65
C PHE A 29 7.79 -28.53 11.22
N LYS A 30 7.37 -29.74 11.63
CA LYS A 30 7.98 -31.00 11.17
C LYS A 30 7.76 -31.24 9.68
N ARG A 31 6.63 -30.79 9.13
CA ARG A 31 6.29 -30.87 7.70
C ARG A 31 6.82 -29.68 6.88
N ALA A 32 7.39 -28.67 7.54
CA ALA A 32 7.94 -27.51 6.87
C ALA A 32 9.07 -27.94 5.92
N ARG A 33 8.93 -27.55 4.66
CA ARG A 33 9.93 -27.84 3.64
C ARG A 33 11.03 -26.77 3.69
N PRO A 34 12.31 -27.17 3.65
CA PRO A 34 13.39 -26.19 3.60
C PRO A 34 13.29 -25.35 2.33
N ILE A 35 13.77 -24.11 2.37
CA ILE A 35 13.70 -23.19 1.23
C ILE A 35 14.40 -23.72 -0.04
N SER A 36 15.34 -24.66 0.16
CA SER A 36 16.01 -25.43 -0.87
C SER A 36 15.07 -26.23 -1.78
N ASP A 37 13.91 -26.65 -1.28
CA ASP A 37 12.89 -27.40 -2.02
C ASP A 37 12.06 -26.51 -2.96
N PHE A 38 12.26 -25.19 -2.90
CA PHE A 38 11.59 -24.19 -3.72
C PHE A 38 12.63 -23.46 -4.58
N PRO A 39 13.12 -24.07 -5.67
CA PRO A 39 14.25 -23.55 -6.44
C PRO A 39 14.01 -22.14 -7.00
N GLU A 40 12.77 -21.83 -7.38
CA GLU A 40 12.39 -20.49 -7.85
C GLU A 40 12.47 -19.45 -6.72
N LEU A 41 11.97 -19.80 -5.53
CA LEU A 41 11.98 -18.93 -4.36
C LEU A 41 13.41 -18.71 -3.85
N LYS A 42 14.23 -19.77 -3.82
CA LYS A 42 15.66 -19.70 -3.52
C LYS A 42 16.39 -18.79 -4.50
N ALA A 43 16.18 -18.98 -5.81
CA ALA A 43 16.78 -18.13 -6.83
C ALA A 43 16.32 -16.67 -6.71
N ALA A 44 15.06 -16.42 -6.32
CA ALA A 44 14.55 -15.07 -6.07
C ALA A 44 15.20 -14.44 -4.83
N LEU A 45 15.34 -15.16 -3.73
CA LEU A 45 16.03 -14.71 -2.52
C LEU A 45 17.51 -14.43 -2.77
N GLU A 46 18.21 -15.31 -3.50
CA GLU A 46 19.61 -15.09 -3.88
C GLU A 46 19.76 -13.85 -4.78
N ARG A 47 18.82 -13.64 -5.72
CA ARG A 47 18.79 -12.41 -6.53
C ARG A 47 18.50 -11.17 -5.70
N ALA A 48 17.62 -11.25 -4.70
CA ALA A 48 17.31 -10.13 -3.82
C ALA A 48 18.48 -9.81 -2.88
N GLN A 49 19.19 -10.82 -2.37
CA GLN A 49 20.39 -10.66 -1.55
C GLN A 49 21.58 -10.06 -2.33
N ARG A 50 21.68 -10.37 -3.63
CA ARG A 50 22.70 -9.80 -4.52
C ARG A 50 22.39 -8.39 -5.00
N GLN A 51 21.13 -7.97 -4.97
CA GLN A 51 20.74 -6.62 -5.31
C GLN A 51 21.05 -5.71 -4.12
N PRO A 52 21.74 -4.56 -4.32
CA PRO A 52 21.89 -3.59 -3.26
C PRO A 52 20.49 -3.14 -2.84
N ARG A 53 20.26 -3.07 -1.53
CA ARG A 53 19.03 -2.47 -0.99
C ARG A 53 18.89 -1.09 -1.64
N PRO A 54 17.71 -0.75 -2.22
CA PRO A 54 17.53 0.56 -2.81
C PRO A 54 17.93 1.63 -1.78
N PRO A 55 18.64 2.69 -2.21
CA PRO A 55 19.06 3.73 -1.29
C PRO A 55 17.81 4.27 -0.60
N GLN A 56 17.82 4.19 0.73
CA GLN A 56 16.78 4.87 1.52
C GLN A 56 17.01 6.38 1.32
N PRO A 57 15.95 7.19 1.24
CA PRO A 57 16.12 8.63 1.20
C PRO A 57 16.93 9.07 2.43
N GLU A 58 17.97 9.86 2.18
CA GLU A 58 18.78 10.42 3.23
C GLU A 58 17.90 11.41 4.00
N VAL A 59 17.82 11.22 5.32
CA VAL A 59 16.96 12.02 6.20
C VAL A 59 17.84 12.74 7.20
N GLU A 60 17.65 14.05 7.30
CA GLU A 60 18.28 14.85 8.35
C GLU A 60 17.56 14.57 9.68
N VAL A 61 18.22 13.78 10.53
CA VAL A 61 17.71 13.37 11.82
C VAL A 61 18.21 14.34 12.88
N SER A 62 17.27 14.93 13.62
CA SER A 62 17.55 15.68 14.84
C SER A 62 17.06 14.89 16.04
N PRO A 63 17.79 14.91 17.18
CA PRO A 63 17.42 14.13 18.35
C PRO A 63 16.11 14.64 18.96
N PRO A 64 15.29 13.75 19.54
CA PRO A 64 14.09 14.15 20.25
C PRO A 64 14.44 14.77 21.60
N VAL A 65 13.73 15.84 21.96
CA VAL A 65 13.90 16.56 23.24
C VAL A 65 12.68 16.43 24.15
N ALA A 66 11.51 16.15 23.58
CA ALA A 66 10.28 15.91 24.32
C ALA A 66 9.29 15.10 23.49
N ALA A 67 8.31 14.49 24.14
CA ALA A 67 7.13 13.95 23.47
C ALA A 67 5.87 14.17 24.29
N ARG A 68 4.74 14.27 23.59
CA ARG A 68 3.40 14.44 24.15
C ARG A 68 2.41 13.61 23.36
N PHE A 69 1.28 13.32 23.99
CA PHE A 69 0.24 12.47 23.43
C PHE A 69 -1.09 13.21 23.42
N ASP A 70 -1.84 13.03 22.34
CA ASP A 70 -3.28 13.29 22.32
C ASP A 70 -4.05 11.95 22.28
N GLU A 71 -5.36 11.98 22.03
CA GLU A 71 -6.19 10.77 21.97
C GLU A 71 -5.77 9.80 20.86
N LYS A 72 -5.15 10.29 19.78
CA LYS A 72 -4.91 9.56 18.52
C LYS A 72 -3.47 9.63 18.01
N HIS A 73 -2.65 10.52 18.54
CA HIS A 73 -1.33 10.82 18.02
C HIS A 73 -0.29 10.93 19.13
N LEU A 74 0.92 10.52 18.76
CA LEU A 74 2.17 10.84 19.43
C LEU A 74 2.80 12.03 18.70
N HIS A 75 3.14 13.07 19.46
CA HIS A 75 3.90 14.21 18.97
C HIS A 75 5.29 14.21 19.60
N ILE A 76 6.33 14.34 18.79
CA ILE A 76 7.73 14.32 19.21
C ILE A 76 8.37 15.65 18.80
N ASP A 77 8.88 16.39 19.78
CA ASP A 77 9.62 17.63 19.53
C ASP A 77 11.11 17.31 19.34
N LEU A 78 11.70 17.86 18.30
CA LEU A 78 13.11 17.67 17.94
C LEU A 78 13.94 18.90 18.32
N ALA A 79 15.24 18.69 18.54
CA ALA A 79 16.18 19.74 18.92
C ALA A 79 16.31 20.89 17.90
N ASP A 80 15.93 20.66 16.64
CA ASP A 80 15.93 21.67 15.58
C ASP A 80 14.61 22.47 15.49
N GLY A 81 13.68 22.25 16.42
CA GLY A 81 12.40 22.94 16.51
C GLY A 81 11.29 22.32 15.66
N ARG A 82 11.54 21.23 14.92
CA ARG A 82 10.47 20.47 14.26
C ARG A 82 9.66 19.67 15.28
N THR A 83 8.38 19.47 14.99
CA THR A 83 7.53 18.48 15.67
C THR A 83 7.11 17.40 14.67
N LEU A 84 7.41 16.14 14.97
CA LEU A 84 6.84 15.00 14.26
C LEU A 84 5.52 14.62 14.90
N THR A 85 4.49 14.35 14.09
CA THR A 85 3.21 13.84 14.57
C THR A 85 2.90 12.55 13.85
N VAL A 86 2.69 11.48 14.63
CA VAL A 86 2.43 10.14 14.11
C VAL A 86 1.20 9.54 14.79
N PRO A 87 0.39 8.73 14.11
CA PRO A 87 -0.74 8.04 14.73
C PRO A 87 -0.27 7.08 15.83
N LEU A 88 -0.99 7.06 16.96
CA LEU A 88 -0.79 6.06 18.01
C LEU A 88 -1.03 4.64 17.51
N THR A 89 -1.84 4.47 16.45
CA THR A 89 -2.11 3.16 15.84
C THR A 89 -0.88 2.53 15.17
N TRP A 90 0.22 3.28 15.01
CA TRP A 90 1.50 2.68 14.60
C TRP A 90 2.17 1.91 15.73
N TYR A 91 1.69 2.12 16.96
CA TYR A 91 2.24 1.56 18.19
C TYR A 91 1.15 0.79 18.95
N PRO A 92 0.88 -0.49 18.61
CA PRO A 92 -0.28 -1.22 19.11
C PRO A 92 -0.37 -1.29 20.64
N ASP A 93 0.76 -1.44 21.34
CA ASP A 93 0.77 -1.53 22.81
C ASP A 93 0.47 -0.16 23.44
N LEU A 94 0.89 0.93 22.81
CA LEU A 94 0.56 2.29 23.27
C LEU A 94 -0.93 2.64 23.10
N VAL A 95 -1.65 2.01 22.18
CA VAL A 95 -3.10 2.27 21.99
C VAL A 95 -3.88 1.89 23.24
N THR A 96 -3.53 0.78 23.89
CA THR A 96 -4.22 0.27 25.09
C THR A 96 -3.58 0.75 26.40
N ALA A 97 -2.34 1.25 26.35
CA ALA A 97 -1.63 1.80 27.50
C ALA A 97 -2.35 2.99 28.15
N THR A 98 -2.26 3.07 29.48
CA THR A 98 -2.70 4.22 30.27
C THR A 98 -1.84 5.47 29.99
N PRO A 99 -2.32 6.69 30.32
CA PRO A 99 -1.53 7.91 30.12
C PRO A 99 -0.16 7.88 30.80
N ASP A 100 -0.06 7.32 32.02
CA ASP A 100 1.20 7.23 32.77
C ASP A 100 2.17 6.23 32.11
N GLU A 101 1.67 5.10 31.63
CA GLU A 101 2.48 4.12 30.89
C GLU A 101 3.00 4.70 29.55
N ARG A 102 2.17 5.48 28.85
CA ARG A 102 2.61 6.19 27.63
C ARG A 102 3.70 7.21 27.92
N GLN A 103 3.68 7.86 29.08
CA GLN A 103 4.70 8.83 29.51
C GLN A 103 6.00 8.16 29.99
N ALA A 104 5.99 6.85 30.29
CA ALA A 104 7.15 6.12 30.80
C ALA A 104 8.15 5.70 29.70
N PHE A 105 8.48 6.61 28.78
CA PHE A 105 9.51 6.40 27.75
C PHE A 105 10.88 6.91 28.19
N VAL A 106 11.91 6.41 27.50
CA VAL A 106 13.28 6.92 27.55
C VAL A 106 13.61 7.57 26.22
N LEU A 107 14.14 8.79 26.26
CA LEU A 107 14.70 9.46 25.08
C LEU A 107 16.06 8.87 24.75
N THR A 108 16.26 8.51 23.48
CA THR A 108 17.55 8.14 22.92
C THR A 108 17.92 9.13 21.80
N PRO A 109 19.20 9.20 21.39
CA PRO A 109 19.59 10.04 20.25
C PRO A 109 18.80 9.71 18.96
N GLU A 110 18.37 8.46 18.81
CA GLU A 110 17.69 7.94 17.63
C GLU A 110 16.15 8.01 17.70
N GLY A 111 15.57 8.23 18.89
CA GLY A 111 14.12 8.14 19.09
C GLY A 111 13.64 8.01 20.54
N LEU A 112 12.48 7.37 20.68
CA LEU A 112 11.88 7.03 21.97
C LEU A 112 11.84 5.51 22.14
N HIS A 113 12.00 5.04 23.37
CA HIS A 113 11.91 3.64 23.73
C HIS A 113 11.01 3.45 24.96
N TRP A 114 10.07 2.52 24.89
CA TRP A 114 9.24 2.07 26.01
C TRP A 114 9.70 0.70 26.49
N PRO A 115 10.51 0.61 27.56
CA PRO A 115 11.07 -0.66 28.02
C PRO A 115 10.01 -1.69 28.40
N GLN A 116 8.87 -1.26 28.95
CA GLN A 116 7.81 -2.19 29.36
C GLN A 116 7.08 -2.85 28.18
N PHE A 117 7.05 -2.19 27.02
CA PHE A 117 6.32 -2.65 25.83
C PHE A 117 7.27 -3.21 24.76
N HIS A 118 8.60 -3.07 24.94
CA HIS A 118 9.60 -3.35 23.90
C HIS A 118 9.30 -2.60 22.59
N GLU A 119 8.70 -1.41 22.73
CA GLU A 119 8.24 -0.59 21.62
C GLU A 119 9.20 0.58 21.40
N GLU A 120 9.48 0.90 20.14
CA GLU A 120 10.43 1.93 19.74
C GLU A 120 9.85 2.86 18.68
N ALA A 121 10.00 4.17 18.89
CA ALA A 121 9.67 5.20 17.91
C ALA A 121 10.96 5.85 17.39
N SER A 122 11.51 5.29 16.30
CA SER A 122 12.71 5.83 15.63
C SER A 122 12.39 7.06 14.77
N ILE A 123 13.11 8.16 15.00
CA ILE A 123 12.96 9.41 14.22
C ILE A 123 13.26 9.19 12.73
N ALA A 124 14.32 8.45 12.42
CA ALA A 124 14.72 8.16 11.05
C ALA A 124 13.64 7.37 10.30
N SER A 125 13.06 6.35 10.94
CA SER A 125 12.00 5.53 10.35
C SER A 125 10.74 6.36 10.11
N ILE A 126 10.34 7.19 11.07
CA ILE A 126 9.18 8.08 10.94
C ILE A 126 9.37 9.04 9.76
N LEU A 127 10.51 9.75 9.68
CA LEU A 127 10.80 10.69 8.59
C LEU A 127 10.76 10.02 7.21
N ARG A 128 11.35 8.82 7.09
CA ARG A 128 11.30 8.07 5.82
C ARG A 128 9.88 7.63 5.45
N THR A 129 9.08 7.22 6.43
CA THR A 129 7.67 6.87 6.20
C THR A 129 6.89 8.08 5.73
N GLN A 130 7.10 9.26 6.33
CA GLN A 130 6.43 10.48 5.90
C GLN A 130 6.78 10.88 4.46
N ILE A 131 8.06 10.76 4.07
CA ILE A 131 8.51 10.98 2.69
C ILE A 131 7.80 10.01 1.73
N LYS A 132 7.76 8.71 2.07
CA LYS A 132 7.09 7.71 1.22
C LYS A 132 5.59 7.98 1.08
N ILE A 133 4.91 8.39 2.15
CA ILE A 133 3.48 8.75 2.10
C ILE A 133 3.27 9.94 1.15
N ASP A 134 4.07 11.00 1.31
CA ASP A 134 4.02 12.19 0.46
C ASP A 134 4.37 11.87 -1.02
N GLU A 135 5.36 11.02 -1.27
CA GLU A 135 5.67 10.49 -2.60
C GLU A 135 4.49 9.69 -3.20
N LEU A 136 3.87 8.81 -2.42
CA LEU A 136 2.71 8.03 -2.85
C LEU A 136 1.50 8.93 -3.14
N GLU A 137 1.25 9.95 -2.31
CA GLU A 137 0.18 10.92 -2.52
C GLU A 137 0.39 11.73 -3.81
N ARG A 138 1.63 12.19 -4.06
CA ARG A 138 1.99 12.85 -5.32
C ARG A 138 1.85 11.90 -6.52
N ALA A 139 2.27 10.65 -6.37
CA ALA A 139 2.16 9.64 -7.42
C ALA A 139 0.71 9.27 -7.72
N ARG A 140 -0.19 9.25 -6.72
CA ARG A 140 -1.64 9.03 -6.93
C ARG A 140 -2.28 10.11 -7.81
N GLY A 141 -1.68 11.30 -7.90
CA GLY A 141 -2.07 12.36 -8.84
C GLY A 141 -1.53 12.18 -10.26
N GLN A 142 -0.53 11.33 -10.47
CA GLN A 142 0.03 11.05 -11.80
C GLN A 142 -0.66 9.82 -12.41
N ARG A 143 -1.34 10.01 -13.55
CA ARG A 143 -1.84 8.88 -14.34
C ARG A 143 -0.65 8.00 -14.72
N GLY A 144 -0.65 6.76 -14.24
CA GLY A 144 0.38 5.79 -14.59
C GLY A 144 0.51 5.59 -16.11
N PRO A 145 1.59 4.93 -16.57
CA PRO A 145 1.81 4.65 -17.98
C PRO A 145 0.55 4.02 -18.59
N GLN A 146 0.07 4.61 -19.69
CA GLN A 146 -1.19 4.20 -20.29
C GLN A 146 -1.14 2.72 -20.70
N LYS A 147 -1.91 1.88 -19.99
CA LYS A 147 -1.87 0.41 -20.05
C LYS A 147 -2.29 -0.22 -21.40
N SER A 148 -2.68 0.59 -22.38
CA SER A 148 -3.04 0.10 -23.71
C SER A 148 -2.42 0.99 -24.80
N PRO A 149 -2.13 0.43 -25.99
CA PRO A 149 -1.78 1.25 -27.15
C PRO A 149 -2.82 2.37 -27.31
N THR A 150 -2.36 3.61 -27.44
CA THR A 150 -3.25 4.77 -27.54
C THR A 150 -4.21 4.56 -28.71
N LYS A 151 -5.53 4.60 -28.42
CA LYS A 151 -6.55 4.65 -29.46
C LYS A 151 -6.15 5.75 -30.46
N GLU A 152 -5.87 5.36 -31.70
CA GLU A 152 -5.45 6.31 -32.72
C GLU A 152 -6.64 7.22 -33.07
N ARG A 153 -6.45 8.53 -32.96
CA ARG A 153 -7.51 9.50 -33.30
C ARG A 153 -7.53 9.69 -34.82
N VAL A 154 -8.41 8.95 -35.49
CA VAL A 154 -8.61 9.05 -36.94
C VAL A 154 -9.91 9.78 -37.25
N ALA A 155 -9.88 10.72 -38.20
CA ALA A 155 -11.07 11.38 -38.74
C ALA A 155 -11.70 10.53 -39.85
N LEU A 156 -12.55 9.56 -39.48
CA LEU A 156 -13.29 8.72 -40.43
C LEU A 156 -14.67 9.34 -40.74
N ARG A 157 -15.05 9.35 -42.02
CA ARG A 157 -16.43 9.68 -42.44
C ARG A 157 -17.28 8.41 -42.41
N LEU A 158 -18.38 8.47 -41.67
CA LEU A 158 -19.37 7.39 -41.58
C LEU A 158 -20.66 7.81 -42.28
N ASP A 159 -21.40 6.84 -42.79
CA ASP A 159 -22.74 7.07 -43.36
C ASP A 159 -23.69 7.63 -42.30
N ARG A 160 -24.58 8.53 -42.73
CA ARG A 160 -25.54 9.21 -41.85
C ARG A 160 -26.46 8.22 -41.12
N ASN A 161 -26.96 7.19 -41.82
CA ASN A 161 -27.87 6.22 -41.21
C ASN A 161 -27.18 5.41 -40.10
N ILE A 162 -25.88 5.15 -40.25
CA ILE A 162 -25.08 4.46 -39.23
C ILE A 162 -24.93 5.36 -38.00
N VAL A 163 -24.58 6.63 -38.21
CA VAL A 163 -24.42 7.60 -37.11
C VAL A 163 -25.74 7.80 -36.37
N ASP A 164 -26.85 7.94 -37.09
CA ASP A 164 -28.18 8.14 -36.52
C ASP A 164 -28.62 6.92 -35.70
N HIS A 165 -28.38 5.69 -36.20
CA HIS A 165 -28.64 4.45 -35.47
C HIS A 165 -27.92 4.42 -34.11
N PHE A 166 -26.60 4.65 -34.09
CA PHE A 166 -25.84 4.58 -32.84
C PHE A 166 -26.15 5.73 -31.87
N ARG A 167 -26.43 6.95 -32.40
CA ARG A 167 -26.77 8.13 -31.59
C ARG A 167 -28.14 8.03 -30.92
N HIS A 168 -29.09 7.34 -31.53
CA HIS A 168 -30.43 7.14 -30.97
C HIS A 168 -30.37 6.52 -29.55
N ASP A 169 -29.42 5.60 -29.32
CA ASP A 169 -29.24 4.91 -28.03
C ASP A 169 -28.50 5.75 -26.97
N GLY A 170 -28.32 7.06 -27.22
CA GLY A 170 -27.81 8.01 -26.24
C GLY A 170 -26.29 8.01 -26.03
N PRO A 171 -25.80 8.56 -24.89
CA PRO A 171 -24.37 8.70 -24.59
C PRO A 171 -23.59 7.38 -24.75
N GLY A 172 -22.32 7.47 -25.17
CA GLY A 172 -21.47 6.30 -25.41
C GLY A 172 -21.62 5.65 -26.78
N TRP A 173 -22.39 6.24 -27.71
CA TRP A 173 -22.55 5.74 -29.08
C TRP A 173 -21.24 5.55 -29.85
N GLN A 174 -20.22 6.36 -29.57
CA GLN A 174 -18.87 6.22 -30.16
C GLN A 174 -18.12 4.98 -29.65
N THR A 175 -18.34 4.59 -28.40
CA THR A 175 -17.77 3.34 -27.86
C THR A 175 -18.46 2.15 -28.50
N ARG A 176 -19.81 2.17 -28.59
CA ARG A 176 -20.60 1.09 -29.20
C ARG A 176 -20.23 0.84 -30.66
N ILE A 177 -20.05 1.89 -31.46
CA ILE A 177 -19.63 1.73 -32.86
C ILE A 177 -18.20 1.19 -32.96
N ASN A 178 -17.29 1.61 -32.07
CA ASN A 178 -15.93 1.06 -32.02
C ASN A 178 -15.94 -0.44 -31.68
N ASP A 179 -16.76 -0.86 -30.73
CA ASP A 179 -16.86 -2.27 -30.32
C ASP A 179 -17.47 -3.14 -31.42
N ALA A 180 -18.48 -2.62 -32.13
CA ALA A 180 -19.06 -3.29 -33.29
C ALA A 180 -18.03 -3.52 -34.42
N LEU A 181 -17.18 -2.51 -34.69
CA LEU A 181 -16.09 -2.62 -35.66
C LEU A 181 -15.01 -3.61 -35.18
N ALA A 182 -14.66 -3.59 -33.89
CA ALA A 182 -13.71 -4.54 -33.31
C ALA A 182 -14.19 -6.00 -33.43
N GLU A 183 -15.48 -6.26 -33.19
CA GLU A 183 -16.08 -7.59 -33.38
C GLU A 183 -16.14 -8.01 -34.85
N LEU A 184 -16.28 -7.06 -35.79
CA LEU A 184 -16.17 -7.37 -37.22
C LEU A 184 -14.74 -7.79 -37.59
N VAL A 185 -13.73 -7.06 -37.09
CA VAL A 185 -12.31 -7.39 -37.33
C VAL A 185 -11.97 -8.78 -36.79
N LYS A 186 -12.38 -9.11 -35.55
CA LYS A 186 -12.19 -10.45 -34.97
C LYS A 186 -12.83 -11.55 -35.82
N ARG A 187 -14.02 -11.30 -36.37
CA ARG A 187 -14.74 -12.27 -37.22
C ARG A 187 -14.06 -12.48 -38.57
N ASN A 188 -13.47 -11.43 -39.15
CA ASN A 188 -12.79 -11.50 -40.46
C ASN A 188 -11.31 -11.89 -40.36
N THR A 189 -10.76 -12.03 -39.16
CA THR A 189 -9.36 -12.46 -38.93
C THR A 189 -9.29 -13.95 -38.54
N ARG A 190 -10.37 -14.71 -38.77
CA ARG A 190 -10.44 -16.17 -38.66
C ARG A 190 -10.34 -16.83 -40.02
#